data_AF-A0A1V5AQI0-F1
#
_entry.id   AF-A0A1V5AQI0-F1
#
_cell.length_a   1.000
_cell.length_b   1.000
_cell.length_c   1.000
_cell.angle_alpha   90.00
_cell.angle_beta   90.00
_cell.angle_gamma   90.00
#
_symmetry.space_group_name_H-M   'P 1'
#
loop_
_entity.id
_entity.type
_entity.pdbx_description
1 polymer ?
#
loop_
_entity_poly.entity_id
_entity_poly.type
_entity_poly.pdbx_seq_one_letter_code
_entity_poly.pdbx_strand_id
1 'polypeptide(L)'
;MRQGTPVELHLYQTKLDNTSNPISIYLIETSINGVTLMISKSKSATSKANSPSEKVRSLEDIRRTLKEHMPELAERHKIKSLGIFGSYVRSEARSTSDVDLLVELSENPDIFKFMDLEEDLTALLGQKVDLVTKPALKGNRGNRILREVVPV
;
A
#
# COMPACT_ATOMS: atom_id res chain seq x y z
N MET A 1 -45.35 13.14 6.73
CA MET A 1 -43.92 13.49 6.66
C MET A 1 -43.27 13.06 7.97
N ARG A 2 -42.43 12.01 7.97
CA ARG A 2 -41.69 11.61 9.17
C ARG A 2 -40.48 12.53 9.27
N GLN A 3 -40.44 13.42 10.26
CA GLN A 3 -39.22 14.16 10.57
C GLN A 3 -38.20 13.13 11.06
N GLY A 4 -37.08 12.98 10.33
CA GLY A 4 -35.98 12.13 10.77
C GLY A 4 -35.44 12.63 12.10
N THR A 5 -35.16 11.73 13.03
CA THR A 5 -34.52 12.06 14.31
C THR A 5 -33.16 12.71 14.06
N PRO A 6 -32.80 13.77 14.80
CA PRO A 6 -31.48 14.38 14.68
C PRO A 6 -30.40 13.36 15.08
N VAL A 7 -29.41 13.15 14.22
CA VAL A 7 -28.20 12.40 14.59
C VAL A 7 -27.21 13.40 15.17
N GLU A 8 -26.88 13.27 16.45
CA GLU A 8 -25.86 14.06 17.10
C GLU A 8 -24.51 13.36 16.94
N LEU A 9 -23.51 14.05 16.37
CA LEU A 9 -22.18 13.50 16.10
C LEU A 9 -21.15 14.21 16.99
N HIS A 10 -20.57 13.48 17.92
CA HIS A 10 -19.45 13.96 18.74
C HIS A 10 -18.15 13.30 18.29
N LEU A 11 -17.14 14.11 17.95
CA LEU A 11 -15.82 13.66 17.52
C LEU A 11 -14.84 13.78 18.68
N TYR A 12 -14.40 12.65 19.23
CA TYR A 12 -13.36 12.62 20.26
C TYR A 12 -12.03 12.23 19.64
N GLN A 13 -10.99 13.04 19.84
CA GLN A 13 -9.62 12.74 19.38
C GLN A 13 -8.74 12.35 20.56
N THR A 14 -8.13 11.17 20.48
CA THR A 14 -7.07 10.76 21.42
C THR A 14 -5.79 10.42 20.68
N LYS A 15 -4.64 10.81 21.25
CA LYS A 15 -3.31 10.44 20.77
C LYS A 15 -2.81 9.29 21.64
N LEU A 16 -2.48 8.16 21.01
CA LEU A 16 -1.77 7.08 21.68
C LEU A 16 -0.27 7.26 21.44
N ASP A 17 0.45 7.54 22.52
CA ASP A 17 1.90 7.74 22.51
C ASP A 17 2.61 6.38 22.48
N ASN A 18 2.71 5.79 21.29
CA ASN A 18 3.60 4.66 21.03
C ASN A 18 4.83 5.21 20.29
N THR A 19 6.00 5.12 20.91
CA THR A 19 7.26 5.84 20.59
C THR A 19 7.94 5.40 19.27
N SER A 20 7.20 5.36 18.18
CA SER A 20 7.69 5.26 16.80
C SER A 20 6.64 5.60 15.73
N ASN A 21 5.34 5.59 16.06
CA ASN A 21 4.25 5.95 15.14
C ASN A 21 2.97 6.33 15.93
N PRO A 22 2.73 7.63 16.20
CA PRO A 22 1.55 8.03 16.98
C PRO A 22 0.28 7.74 16.19
N ILE A 23 -0.72 7.11 16.84
CA ILE A 23 -2.03 6.84 16.23
C ILE A 23 -3.02 7.86 16.78
N SER A 24 -3.70 8.58 15.89
CA SER A 24 -4.89 9.35 16.23
C SER A 24 -6.11 8.44 16.14
N ILE A 25 -6.81 8.24 17.25
CA ILE A 25 -8.08 7.53 17.26
C ILE A 25 -9.20 8.54 17.35
N TYR A 26 -10.18 8.38 16.46
CA TYR A 26 -11.44 9.10 16.46
C TYR A 26 -12.55 8.16 16.91
N LEU A 27 -13.24 8.52 17.98
CA LEU A 27 -14.47 7.86 18.40
C LEU A 27 -15.64 8.71 17.90
N ILE A 28 -16.53 8.06 17.14
CA ILE A 28 -17.78 8.66 16.70
C ILE A 28 -18.88 7.96 17.49
N GLU A 29 -19.60 8.75 18.29
CA GLU A 29 -20.85 8.33 18.90
C GLU A 29 -21.99 8.62 17.91
N THR A 30 -22.78 7.59 17.60
CA THR A 30 -24.05 7.76 16.90
C THR A 30 -25.19 7.18 17.73
N SER A 31 -26.22 7.98 17.98
CA SER A 31 -27.45 7.53 18.62
C SER A 31 -28.55 7.40 17.58
N ILE A 32 -29.06 6.19 17.38
CA ILE A 32 -30.21 5.92 16.51
C ILE A 32 -31.26 5.23 17.37
N ASN A 33 -32.41 5.87 17.56
CA ASN A 33 -33.55 5.33 18.32
C ASN A 33 -33.18 4.88 19.75
N GLY A 34 -32.26 5.58 20.42
CA GLY A 34 -31.82 5.28 21.79
C GLY A 34 -30.70 4.22 21.90
N VAL A 35 -30.20 3.70 20.77
CA VAL A 35 -29.03 2.81 20.73
C VAL A 35 -27.80 3.62 20.38
N THR A 36 -26.78 3.58 21.25
CA THR A 36 -25.49 4.26 21.02
C THR A 36 -24.49 3.28 20.43
N LEU A 37 -23.91 3.60 19.27
CA LEU A 37 -22.83 2.85 18.65
C LEU A 37 -21.52 3.63 18.73
N MET A 38 -20.48 2.98 19.26
CA MET A 38 -19.11 3.51 19.32
C MET A 38 -18.31 2.99 18.12
N ILE A 39 -17.95 3.87 17.19
CA ILE A 39 -17.10 3.52 16.04
C ILE A 39 -15.71 4.10 16.24
N SER A 40 -14.69 3.24 16.31
CA SER A 40 -13.28 3.65 16.35
C SER A 40 -12.69 3.72 14.94
N LYS A 41 -12.12 4.88 14.57
CA LYS A 41 -11.26 5.01 13.38
C LYS A 41 -9.84 5.39 13.79
N SER A 42 -8.83 4.69 13.27
CA SER A 42 -7.42 5.00 13.50
C SER A 42 -6.80 5.67 12.28
N LYS A 43 -5.97 6.69 12.51
CA LYS A 43 -5.12 7.33 11.51
C LYS A 43 -3.70 7.43 12.04
N SER A 44 -2.73 6.85 11.33
CA SER A 44 -1.31 7.05 11.64
C SER A 44 -0.97 8.53 11.49
N ALA A 45 -0.54 9.17 12.58
CA ALA A 45 -0.13 10.55 12.63
C ALA A 45 1.34 10.67 12.22
N THR A 46 1.62 10.42 10.94
CA THR A 46 2.89 10.80 10.34
C THR A 46 2.66 11.87 9.26
N SER A 47 3.32 13.01 9.43
CA SER A 47 3.39 14.21 8.59
C SER A 47 2.19 15.18 8.58
N LYS A 48 2.36 16.20 9.43
CA LYS A 48 1.97 17.62 9.35
C LYS A 48 1.45 18.11 7.98
N ALA A 49 0.38 18.91 8.04
CA ALA A 49 -0.29 19.58 6.92
C ALA A 49 0.66 20.44 6.07
N ASN A 50 0.57 20.26 4.74
CA ASN A 50 0.74 21.25 3.68
C ASN A 50 0.18 20.65 2.38
N SER A 51 -0.76 21.35 1.74
CA SER A 51 -1.17 21.41 0.32
C SER A 51 -1.12 20.15 -0.59
N PRO A 52 -2.07 19.99 -1.56
CA PRO A 52 -2.16 18.83 -2.45
C PRO A 52 -1.13 18.88 -3.61
N SER A 53 0.16 18.78 -3.28
CA SER A 53 1.24 18.65 -4.27
C SER A 53 2.01 17.34 -4.05
N GLU A 54 1.83 16.41 -5.00
CA GLU A 54 2.59 15.19 -5.28
C GLU A 54 3.68 14.77 -4.26
N LYS A 55 3.29 14.04 -3.21
CA LYS A 55 4.24 13.42 -2.27
C LYS A 55 4.76 12.11 -2.86
N VAL A 56 6.05 12.05 -3.20
CA VAL A 56 6.73 10.81 -3.62
C VAL A 56 6.63 9.80 -2.47
N ARG A 57 6.17 8.58 -2.76
CA ARG A 57 6.16 7.49 -1.76
C ARG A 57 7.60 7.14 -1.35
N SER A 58 7.80 6.68 -0.12
CA SER A 58 9.10 6.13 0.26
C SER A 58 9.18 4.64 -0.07
N LEU A 59 10.40 4.12 -0.28
CA LEU A 59 10.65 2.68 -0.46
C LEU A 59 10.06 1.87 0.70
N GLU A 60 10.19 2.35 1.95
CA GLU A 60 9.67 1.65 3.12
C GLU A 60 8.14 1.64 3.15
N ASP A 61 7.48 2.72 2.72
CA ASP A 61 6.02 2.75 2.61
C ASP A 61 5.53 1.72 1.58
N ILE A 62 6.17 1.65 0.41
CA ILE A 62 5.84 0.67 -0.63
C ILE A 62 6.05 -0.75 -0.10
N ARG A 63 7.21 -1.01 0.51
CA ARG A 63 7.54 -2.33 1.08
C ARG A 63 6.56 -2.74 2.17
N ARG A 64 6.16 -1.82 3.05
CA ARG A 64 5.17 -2.08 4.09
C ARG A 64 3.81 -2.47 3.48
N THR A 65 3.30 -1.68 2.54
CA THR A 65 2.01 -1.99 1.88
C THR A 65 2.03 -3.36 1.21
N LEU A 66 3.11 -3.69 0.49
CA LEU A 66 3.25 -4.99 -0.18
C LEU A 66 3.36 -6.14 0.84
N LYS A 67 4.11 -5.96 1.94
CA LYS A 67 4.19 -6.95 3.03
C LYS A 67 2.83 -7.26 3.64
N GLU A 68 2.04 -6.22 3.91
CA GLU A 68 0.72 -6.34 4.53
C GLU A 68 -0.25 -7.15 3.68
N HIS A 69 -0.16 -7.05 2.34
CA HIS A 69 -1.06 -7.73 1.40
C HIS A 69 -0.46 -8.99 0.76
N MET A 70 0.79 -9.32 1.09
CA MET A 70 1.50 -10.46 0.51
C MET A 70 0.75 -11.79 0.66
N PRO A 71 0.08 -12.12 1.79
CA PRO A 71 -0.65 -13.37 1.91
C PRO A 71 -1.76 -13.52 0.85
N GLU A 72 -2.55 -12.47 0.62
CA GLU A 72 -3.61 -12.47 -0.39
C GLU A 72 -3.04 -12.54 -1.80
N LEU A 73 -2.03 -11.70 -2.10
CA LEU A 73 -1.38 -11.65 -3.40
C LEU A 73 -0.73 -12.99 -3.75
N ALA A 74 -0.07 -13.63 -2.79
CA ALA A 74 0.57 -14.94 -2.99
C ALA A 74 -0.45 -16.05 -3.23
N GLU A 75 -1.57 -16.04 -2.51
CA GLU A 75 -2.63 -17.04 -2.69
C GLU A 75 -3.29 -16.92 -4.08
N ARG A 76 -3.66 -15.68 -4.46
CA ARG A 76 -4.36 -15.39 -5.71
C ARG A 76 -3.48 -15.57 -6.94
N HIS A 77 -2.27 -15.02 -6.90
CA HIS A 77 -1.38 -14.92 -8.07
C HIS A 77 -0.23 -15.93 -8.08
N LYS A 78 -0.16 -16.82 -7.09
CA LYS A 78 0.89 -17.84 -6.96
C LYS A 78 2.30 -17.26 -6.86
N ILE A 79 2.44 -16.10 -6.21
CA ILE A 79 3.72 -15.42 -5.99
C ILE A 79 4.60 -16.27 -5.06
N LYS A 80 5.79 -16.62 -5.56
CA LYS A 80 6.84 -17.29 -4.80
C LYS A 80 7.79 -16.29 -4.12
N SER A 81 8.08 -15.18 -4.79
CA SER A 81 8.80 -14.05 -4.20
C SER A 81 8.50 -12.74 -4.90
N LEU A 82 8.51 -11.64 -4.17
CA LEU A 82 8.41 -10.28 -4.69
C LEU A 82 9.55 -9.42 -4.15
N GLY A 83 10.08 -8.53 -4.97
CA GLY A 83 11.09 -7.57 -4.56
C GLY A 83 10.96 -6.25 -5.30
N ILE A 84 11.44 -5.19 -4.68
CA ILE A 84 11.46 -3.84 -5.26
C ILE A 84 12.85 -3.61 -5.83
N PHE A 85 12.96 -3.03 -7.03
CA PHE A 85 14.24 -2.63 -7.61
C PHE A 85 14.15 -1.22 -8.21
N GLY A 86 15.17 -0.80 -8.95
CA GLY A 86 15.07 0.39 -9.78
C GLY A 86 15.10 1.69 -8.98
N SER A 87 14.29 2.66 -9.40
CA SER A 87 14.43 4.06 -8.98
C SER A 87 14.21 4.27 -7.48
N TYR A 88 13.28 3.53 -6.86
CA TYR A 88 12.98 3.59 -5.43
C TYR A 88 14.11 3.02 -4.57
N VAL A 89 14.75 1.93 -5.00
CA VAL A 89 15.93 1.38 -4.31
C VAL A 89 17.13 2.29 -4.43
N ARG A 90 17.30 2.91 -5.61
CA ARG A 90 18.44 3.80 -5.91
C ARG A 90 18.27 5.22 -5.36
N SER A 91 17.17 5.51 -4.65
CA SER A 91 16.84 6.85 -4.14
C SER A 91 16.75 7.93 -5.25
N GLU A 92 16.34 7.52 -6.45
CA GLU A 92 16.22 8.37 -7.65
C GLU A 92 14.76 8.56 -8.10
N ALA A 93 13.81 7.99 -7.37
CA ALA A 93 12.38 8.09 -7.68
C ALA A 93 11.87 9.54 -7.59
N ARG A 94 10.99 9.88 -8.52
CA ARG A 94 10.23 11.13 -8.58
C ARG A 94 8.75 10.83 -8.39
N SER A 95 7.91 11.87 -8.27
CA SER A 95 6.46 11.72 -8.12
C SER A 95 5.79 10.98 -9.28
N THR A 96 6.40 11.02 -10.46
CA THR A 96 5.94 10.36 -11.68
C THR A 96 6.64 9.02 -11.96
N SER A 97 7.51 8.54 -11.06
CA SER A 97 8.23 7.28 -11.26
C SER A 97 7.32 6.08 -11.07
N ASP A 98 7.43 5.09 -11.94
CA ASP A 98 6.79 3.78 -11.76
C ASP A 98 7.45 3.01 -10.61
N VAL A 99 6.72 2.08 -10.01
CA VAL A 99 7.28 1.14 -9.01
C VAL A 99 7.77 -0.12 -9.74
N ASP A 100 9.08 -0.26 -9.84
CA ASP A 100 9.70 -1.42 -10.48
C ASP A 100 9.69 -2.64 -9.53
N LEU A 101 8.95 -3.70 -9.89
CA LEU A 101 8.77 -4.90 -9.08
C LEU A 101 9.27 -6.15 -9.79
N LEU A 102 10.10 -6.93 -9.09
CA LEU A 102 10.59 -8.22 -9.56
C LEU A 102 9.77 -9.33 -8.92
N VAL A 103 9.12 -10.14 -9.74
CA VAL A 103 8.29 -11.27 -9.29
C VAL A 103 8.86 -12.62 -9.72
N GLU A 104 8.79 -13.60 -8.83
CA GLU A 104 8.93 -15.02 -9.15
C GLU A 104 7.60 -15.69 -8.86
N LEU A 105 7.04 -16.40 -9.85
CA LEU A 105 5.76 -17.09 -9.74
C LEU A 105 6.00 -18.60 -9.64
N SER A 106 5.11 -19.30 -8.95
CA SER A 106 5.23 -20.75 -8.74
C SER A 106 4.89 -21.56 -10.00
N GLU A 107 4.13 -20.96 -10.91
CA GLU A 107 3.78 -21.50 -12.23
C GLU A 107 4.00 -20.42 -13.30
N ASN A 108 4.13 -20.83 -14.56
CA ASN A 108 4.17 -19.88 -15.66
C ASN A 108 2.75 -19.28 -15.83
N PRO A 109 2.56 -17.97 -15.57
CA PRO A 109 1.26 -17.36 -15.81
C PRO A 109 0.99 -17.29 -17.31
N ASP A 110 -0.28 -17.34 -17.69
CA ASP A 110 -0.67 -16.77 -18.98
C ASP A 110 -0.54 -15.23 -18.94
N ILE A 111 -0.60 -14.60 -20.11
CA ILE A 111 -0.41 -13.15 -20.22
C ILE A 111 -1.48 -12.36 -19.45
N PHE A 112 -2.71 -12.87 -19.37
CA PHE A 112 -3.82 -12.18 -18.70
C PHE A 112 -3.62 -12.19 -17.19
N LYS A 113 -3.27 -13.34 -16.60
CA LYS A 113 -2.94 -13.44 -15.17
C LYS A 113 -1.77 -12.54 -14.77
N PHE A 114 -0.78 -12.40 -15.66
CA PHE A 114 0.35 -11.50 -15.41
C PHE A 114 -0.09 -10.03 -15.40
N MET A 115 -0.96 -9.64 -16.34
CA MET A 115 -1.56 -8.31 -16.37
C MET A 115 -2.47 -8.05 -15.18
N ASP A 116 -3.30 -9.02 -14.77
CA ASP A 116 -4.17 -8.92 -13.60
C ASP A 116 -3.35 -8.65 -12.32
N LEU A 117 -2.19 -9.31 -12.18
CA LEU A 117 -1.27 -9.06 -11.07
C LEU A 117 -0.69 -7.63 -11.11
N GLU A 118 -0.28 -7.15 -12.28
CA GLU A 118 0.22 -5.78 -12.45
C GLU A 118 -0.85 -4.74 -12.13
N GLU A 119 -2.10 -4.98 -12.55
CA GLU A 119 -3.26 -4.13 -12.25
C GLU A 119 -3.59 -4.14 -10.75
N ASP A 120 -3.64 -5.30 -10.11
CA ASP A 120 -3.87 -5.45 -8.67
C ASP A 120 -2.79 -4.71 -7.86
N LEU A 121 -1.52 -4.85 -8.25
CA LEU A 121 -0.40 -4.15 -7.60
C LEU A 121 -0.47 -2.63 -7.83
N THR A 122 -0.85 -2.20 -9.03
CA THR A 122 -1.05 -0.78 -9.36
C THR A 122 -2.20 -0.17 -8.56
N ALA A 123 -3.30 -0.89 -8.42
CA ALA A 123 -4.45 -0.47 -7.61
C ALA A 123 -4.09 -0.40 -6.12
N LEU A 124 -3.39 -1.41 -5.61
CA LEU A 124 -2.92 -1.48 -4.23
C LEU A 124 -1.98 -0.32 -3.89
N LEU A 125 -1.02 -0.04 -4.78
CA LEU A 125 -0.05 1.02 -4.57
C LEU A 125 -0.59 2.39 -4.97
N GLY A 126 -1.67 2.48 -5.74
CA GLY A 126 -2.18 3.74 -6.28
C GLY A 126 -1.14 4.49 -7.12
N GLN A 127 -0.25 3.75 -7.78
CA GLN A 127 0.84 4.25 -8.61
C GLN A 127 1.18 3.15 -9.62
N LYS A 128 1.56 3.54 -10.83
CA LYS A 128 1.90 2.60 -11.90
C LYS A 128 3.04 1.66 -11.47
N VAL A 129 2.88 0.39 -11.76
CA VAL A 129 3.86 -0.68 -11.50
C VAL A 129 4.48 -1.11 -12.83
N ASP A 130 5.80 -1.30 -12.85
CA ASP A 130 6.48 -2.05 -13.92
C ASP A 130 6.85 -3.42 -13.35
N LEU A 131 6.11 -4.45 -13.76
CA LEU A 131 6.27 -5.80 -13.26
C LEU A 131 7.19 -6.59 -14.17
N VAL A 132 8.25 -7.16 -13.60
CA VAL A 132 9.24 -7.97 -14.33
C VAL A 132 9.33 -9.35 -13.71
N THR A 133 9.31 -10.39 -14.53
CA THR A 133 9.55 -11.76 -14.05
C THR A 133 11.04 -12.03 -13.88
N LYS A 134 11.42 -12.69 -12.80
CA LYS A 134 12.82 -13.07 -12.53
C LYS A 134 13.49 -13.86 -13.67
N PRO A 135 12.82 -14.81 -14.36
CA PRO A 135 13.40 -15.51 -15.51
C PRO A 135 13.66 -14.62 -16.75
N ALA A 136 13.02 -13.46 -16.86
CA ALA A 136 13.24 -12.51 -17.95
C ALA A 136 14.57 -11.75 -17.80
N LEU A 137 15.16 -11.71 -16.59
CA LEU A 137 16.42 -11.06 -16.34
C LEU A 137 17.60 -11.87 -16.89
N LYS A 138 18.25 -11.36 -17.94
CA LYS A 138 19.44 -11.97 -18.56
C LYS A 138 20.56 -10.94 -18.76
N GLY A 139 21.78 -11.46 -18.86
CA GLY A 139 22.98 -10.67 -19.14
C GLY A 139 23.34 -9.65 -18.05
N ASN A 140 24.22 -8.71 -18.38
CA ASN A 140 24.81 -7.78 -17.42
C ASN A 140 23.78 -6.86 -16.73
N ARG A 141 22.72 -6.47 -17.45
CA ARG A 141 21.64 -5.64 -16.88
C ARG A 141 20.80 -6.43 -15.88
N GLY A 142 20.39 -7.65 -16.23
CA GLY A 142 19.65 -8.53 -15.30
C GLY A 142 20.43 -8.81 -14.03
N ASN A 143 21.73 -9.11 -14.16
CA ASN A 143 22.60 -9.34 -13.01
C ASN A 143 22.74 -8.10 -12.11
N ARG A 144 22.66 -6.89 -12.67
CA ARG A 144 22.67 -5.66 -11.87
C ARG A 144 21.38 -5.54 -11.07
N ILE A 145 20.22 -5.73 -11.71
CA ILE A 145 18.91 -5.68 -11.05
C ILE A 145 18.88 -6.67 -9.89
N LEU A 146 19.27 -7.93 -10.13
CA LEU A 146 19.27 -8.98 -9.10
C LEU A 146 20.12 -8.65 -7.86
N ARG A 147 21.15 -7.78 -7.98
CA ARG A 147 22.00 -7.38 -6.85
C ARG A 147 21.41 -6.24 -6.01
N GLU A 148 20.53 -5.42 -6.60
CA GLU A 148 19.91 -4.29 -5.89
C GLU A 148 18.51 -4.61 -5.35
N VAL A 149 17.89 -5.71 -5.78
CA VAL A 149 16.53 -6.09 -5.34
C VAL A 149 16.43 -6.10 -3.81
N VAL A 150 15.48 -5.32 -3.29
CA VAL A 150 15.09 -5.34 -1.89
C VAL A 150 13.87 -6.26 -1.75
N PRO A 151 13.99 -7.39 -1.05
CA PRO A 151 12.87 -8.30 -0.87
C PRO A 151 11.75 -7.65 -0.03
N VAL A 152 10.51 -7.98 -0.41
CA VAL A 152 9.31 -7.66 0.36
C VAL A 152 9.09 -8.72 1.41
#